data_AF-A0A225A791-F1
#
_entry.id   AF-A0A225A791-F1
#
_cell.length_a   1.000
_cell.length_b   1.000
_cell.length_c   1.000
_cell.angle_alpha   90.00
_cell.angle_beta   90.00
_cell.angle_gamma   90.00
#
_symmetry.space_group_name_H-M   'P 1'
#
loop_
_entity.id
_entity.type
_entity.pdbx_description
1 polymer ?
#
loop_
_entity_poly.entity_id
_entity_poly.type
_entity_poly.pdbx_seq_one_letter_code
_entity_poly.pdbx_strand_id
1 'polypeptide(L)'
;MRLLQYTSLLALAAPSVYAASWGFADATVSVHSKSAPASIKESLKENTPLSTAISLGASDSLKLLLTAQEGSSAKRPHQAFLLLKDPSSGLDVAYPFSVKDNGKSKVELTHKDIPVQFLAASEPVDAEIVIGSFGASQPYRNLAFQLAISGEANAPAASDSVERYGKQPEIHHIFKAGPKSPPALITLIFLLATLVTIPILAAAWMLLDVNFNHLPVALKSAPIPHIVFVASVVGLEGIFFLYYTTWSLFQMLPASIAVGAIAFLSGSRALSEVQERRLAGLRIKQTKMGTSASKPARSAAAAASRRQYPKKASPGTTKAPPQKQSSSATSGPTYHSNEQASSLRSEAIDLDARDPHFAASLRSIGPVTPNPTLSNSSTFNINNNNIQPQNQQRISVFPDANNNPALLVLSSRERIAKAAEEELDSLGRQSHQGREFLDAMTIRQVLSMRDRQGLAAGDIERLLRLKKGVVGRLGEKGVVSEAG
;
A
#
# COMPACT_ATOMS: atom_id res chain seq x y z
N MET A 1 -81.52 66.94 19.23
CA MET A 1 -82.20 65.76 18.66
C MET A 1 -81.64 65.43 17.28
N ARG A 2 -80.52 64.71 17.23
CA ARG A 2 -80.01 63.99 16.04
C ARG A 2 -79.09 62.89 16.56
N LEU A 3 -79.66 61.72 16.77
CA LEU A 3 -78.90 60.46 16.83
C LEU A 3 -79.78 59.42 16.13
N LEU A 4 -79.92 59.69 14.83
CA LEU A 4 -80.46 58.79 13.83
C LEU A 4 -79.39 57.74 13.53
N GLN A 5 -79.88 56.52 13.33
CA GLN A 5 -79.31 55.47 12.49
C GLN A 5 -78.14 54.69 13.10
N TYR A 6 -78.24 53.36 13.02
CA TYR A 6 -77.20 52.31 13.14
C TYR A 6 -77.49 51.17 14.13
N THR A 7 -78.76 50.76 14.30
CA THR A 7 -79.05 49.45 14.91
C THR A 7 -80.18 48.73 14.18
N SER A 8 -80.03 48.53 12.87
CA SER A 8 -80.93 47.67 12.09
C SER A 8 -80.20 47.10 10.88
N LEU A 9 -79.38 46.06 11.09
CA LEU A 9 -79.17 44.91 10.19
C LEU A 9 -77.94 44.13 10.69
N LEU A 10 -78.16 43.01 11.37
CA LEU A 10 -77.17 41.93 11.41
C LEU A 10 -77.90 40.58 11.43
N ALA A 11 -78.78 40.38 10.46
CA ALA A 11 -79.26 39.07 10.05
C ALA A 11 -78.62 38.76 8.70
N LEU A 12 -77.32 38.43 8.71
CA LEU A 12 -76.68 37.81 7.56
C LEU A 12 -76.65 36.31 7.83
N ALA A 13 -77.49 35.59 7.09
CA ALA A 13 -77.44 34.14 6.98
C ALA A 13 -76.00 33.73 6.66
N ALA A 14 -75.34 33.01 7.59
CA ALA A 14 -74.11 32.31 7.27
C ALA A 14 -74.48 31.18 6.30
N PRO A 15 -73.98 31.15 5.06
CA PRO A 15 -74.02 29.93 4.30
C PRO A 15 -73.10 28.95 5.04
N SER A 16 -73.69 27.99 5.76
CA SER A 16 -72.98 26.80 6.19
C SER A 16 -72.64 26.00 4.94
N VAL A 17 -71.58 26.41 4.25
CA VAL A 17 -70.91 25.56 3.28
C VAL A 17 -70.30 24.44 4.11
N TYR A 18 -71.06 23.35 4.30
CA TYR A 18 -70.43 22.06 4.55
C TYR A 18 -69.54 21.80 3.34
N ALA A 19 -68.26 22.16 3.44
CA ALA A 19 -67.28 21.83 2.43
C ALA A 19 -67.29 20.30 2.34
N ALA A 20 -67.73 19.77 1.21
CA ALA A 20 -67.71 18.34 0.98
C ALA A 20 -66.28 17.84 1.19
N SER A 21 -66.09 16.78 1.97
CA SER A 21 -64.77 16.16 2.12
C SER A 21 -64.63 15.01 1.14
N TRP A 22 -63.44 14.85 0.60
CA TRP A 22 -63.07 13.61 -0.06
C TRP A 22 -62.92 12.51 0.99
N GLY A 23 -63.29 11.29 0.62
CA GLY A 23 -63.21 10.10 1.46
C GLY A 23 -63.28 8.85 0.60
N PHE A 24 -63.50 7.70 1.23
CA PHE A 24 -63.69 6.44 0.50
C PHE A 24 -64.76 5.55 1.15
N ALA A 25 -65.45 4.79 0.30
CA ALA A 25 -66.38 3.74 0.68
C ALA A 25 -65.93 2.38 0.14
N ASP A 26 -66.37 1.29 0.78
CA ASP A 26 -66.09 -0.10 0.39
C ASP A 26 -64.59 -0.41 0.15
N ALA A 27 -63.73 0.08 1.04
CA ALA A 27 -62.31 -0.20 0.94
C ALA A 27 -61.98 -1.60 1.46
N THR A 28 -61.22 -2.36 0.67
CA THR A 28 -60.75 -3.70 1.00
C THR A 28 -59.28 -3.83 0.65
N VAL A 29 -58.47 -4.21 1.62
CA VAL A 29 -57.08 -4.64 1.42
C VAL A 29 -57.11 -6.16 1.26
N SER A 30 -56.39 -6.67 0.27
CA SER A 30 -56.23 -8.10 0.09
C SER A 30 -54.80 -8.49 -0.22
N VAL A 31 -54.26 -9.42 0.55
CA VAL A 31 -52.94 -10.02 0.28
C VAL A 31 -53.18 -11.34 -0.43
N HIS A 32 -52.72 -11.46 -1.66
CA HIS A 32 -52.77 -12.70 -2.44
C HIS A 32 -51.39 -13.35 -2.43
N SER A 33 -51.28 -14.49 -1.74
CA SER A 33 -50.07 -15.31 -1.81
C SER A 33 -50.14 -16.27 -3.01
N LYS A 34 -49.01 -16.53 -3.66
CA LYS A 34 -48.92 -17.56 -4.72
C LYS A 34 -48.84 -18.99 -4.15
N SER A 35 -48.56 -19.12 -2.85
CA SER A 35 -48.29 -20.38 -2.14
C SER A 35 -49.51 -20.95 -1.40
N ALA A 36 -50.48 -20.11 -1.01
CA ALA A 36 -51.69 -20.53 -0.29
C ALA A 36 -52.97 -19.96 -0.94
N PRO A 37 -54.07 -20.75 -1.02
CA PRO A 37 -55.33 -20.34 -1.66
C PRO A 37 -56.18 -19.34 -0.85
N ALA A 38 -55.77 -18.98 0.36
CA ALA A 38 -56.48 -18.04 1.21
C ALA A 38 -55.92 -16.62 1.05
N SER A 39 -56.67 -15.74 0.38
CA SER A 39 -56.40 -14.30 0.38
C SER A 39 -56.84 -13.70 1.72
N ILE A 40 -55.93 -13.09 2.49
CA ILE A 40 -56.32 -12.29 3.66
C ILE A 40 -57.06 -11.07 3.11
N LYS A 41 -58.32 -10.86 3.53
CA LYS A 41 -59.16 -9.73 3.11
C LYS A 41 -59.60 -8.96 4.34
N GLU A 42 -59.22 -7.69 4.42
CA GLU A 42 -59.58 -6.81 5.53
C GLU A 42 -60.29 -5.58 4.97
N SER A 43 -61.42 -5.23 5.58
CA SER A 43 -62.18 -4.04 5.19
C SER A 43 -61.67 -2.84 5.95
N LEU A 44 -61.33 -1.78 5.23
CA LEU A 44 -60.88 -0.51 5.80
C LEU A 44 -62.07 0.43 5.97
N LYS A 45 -62.07 1.17 7.09
CA LYS A 45 -63.01 2.25 7.35
C LYS A 45 -62.30 3.59 7.30
N GLU A 46 -63.06 4.62 6.94
CA GLU A 46 -62.55 5.99 6.92
C GLU A 46 -62.11 6.42 8.34
N ASN A 47 -60.95 7.07 8.44
CA ASN A 47 -60.35 7.60 9.68
C ASN A 47 -60.11 6.59 10.82
N THR A 48 -60.19 5.28 10.56
CA THR A 48 -59.88 4.25 11.56
C THR A 48 -58.77 3.35 11.01
N PRO A 49 -57.52 3.52 11.46
CA PRO A 49 -56.42 2.68 11.01
C PRO A 49 -56.60 1.24 11.51
N LEU A 50 -56.12 0.28 10.73
CA LEU A 50 -56.15 -1.12 11.12
C LEU A 50 -55.19 -1.38 12.29
N SER A 51 -55.65 -2.10 13.34
CA SER A 51 -54.86 -2.36 14.55
C SER A 51 -53.81 -3.46 14.38
N THR A 52 -53.92 -4.27 13.34
CA THR A 52 -52.98 -5.36 13.02
C THR A 52 -52.16 -5.00 11.78
N ALA A 53 -50.84 -5.11 11.87
CA ALA A 53 -49.96 -4.91 10.73
C ALA A 53 -50.16 -6.06 9.71
N ILE A 54 -50.27 -5.70 8.44
CA ILE A 54 -50.42 -6.63 7.33
C ILE A 54 -49.03 -7.09 6.91
N SER A 55 -48.77 -8.40 6.92
CA SER A 55 -47.49 -8.96 6.49
C SER A 55 -47.47 -9.22 4.99
N LEU A 56 -46.44 -8.73 4.30
CA LEU A 56 -46.21 -9.01 2.88
C LEU A 56 -44.93 -9.84 2.70
N GLY A 57 -45.08 -11.08 2.22
CA GLY A 57 -43.97 -11.95 1.86
C GLY A 57 -43.43 -11.70 0.45
N ALA A 58 -42.25 -12.25 0.14
CA ALA A 58 -41.57 -12.07 -1.15
C ALA A 58 -42.37 -12.52 -2.39
N SER A 59 -43.29 -13.50 -2.21
CA SER A 59 -44.15 -14.03 -3.28
C SER A 59 -45.55 -13.44 -3.34
N ASP A 60 -45.85 -12.49 -2.47
CA ASP A 60 -47.22 -12.01 -2.25
C ASP A 60 -47.50 -10.73 -3.04
N SER A 61 -48.76 -10.53 -3.41
CA SER A 61 -49.24 -9.28 -3.99
C SER A 61 -50.29 -8.62 -3.12
N LEU A 62 -50.07 -7.35 -2.81
CA LEU A 62 -51.02 -6.49 -2.09
C LEU A 62 -51.95 -5.84 -3.11
N LYS A 63 -53.25 -6.10 -2.99
CA LYS A 63 -54.30 -5.47 -3.79
C LYS A 63 -55.20 -4.64 -2.90
N LEU A 64 -55.27 -3.35 -3.18
CA LEU A 64 -56.14 -2.40 -2.49
C LEU A 64 -57.24 -1.96 -3.45
N LEU A 65 -58.49 -2.17 -3.06
CA LEU A 65 -59.67 -1.69 -3.77
C LEU A 65 -60.43 -0.73 -2.87
N LEU A 66 -60.85 0.42 -3.41
CA LEU A 66 -61.69 1.37 -2.70
C LEU A 66 -62.57 2.14 -3.69
N THR A 67 -63.67 2.71 -3.22
CA THR A 67 -64.49 3.63 -4.02
C THR A 67 -64.30 5.04 -3.49
N ALA A 68 -63.65 5.91 -4.26
CA ALA A 68 -63.46 7.31 -3.89
C ALA A 68 -64.79 8.06 -3.96
N GLN A 69 -65.08 8.85 -2.92
CA GLN A 69 -66.30 9.64 -2.80
C GLN A 69 -65.99 11.08 -2.41
N GLU A 70 -66.82 11.99 -2.89
CA GLU A 70 -66.88 13.38 -2.46
C GLU A 70 -68.19 13.54 -1.68
N GLY A 71 -68.10 13.65 -0.35
CA GLY A 71 -69.24 13.47 0.54
C GLY A 71 -69.83 12.07 0.41
N SER A 72 -71.07 11.96 -0.08
CA SER A 72 -71.77 10.68 -0.30
C SER A 72 -71.85 10.25 -1.77
N SER A 73 -71.24 11.00 -2.69
CA SER A 73 -71.29 10.74 -4.13
C SER A 73 -69.97 10.16 -4.63
N ALA A 74 -70.02 8.96 -5.20
CA ALA A 74 -68.86 8.34 -5.85
C ALA A 74 -68.46 9.15 -7.08
N LYS A 75 -67.25 9.71 -7.07
CA LYS A 75 -66.71 10.56 -8.12
C LYS A 75 -65.25 10.23 -8.37
N ARG A 76 -64.77 10.52 -9.58
CA ARG A 76 -63.37 10.36 -9.97
C ARG A 76 -62.53 11.52 -9.40
N PRO A 77 -61.66 11.30 -8.40
CA PRO A 77 -60.69 12.31 -7.96
C PRO A 77 -59.62 12.57 -9.03
N HIS A 78 -59.01 13.76 -8.99
CA HIS A 78 -57.85 14.09 -9.82
C HIS A 78 -56.58 13.37 -9.33
N GLN A 79 -56.45 13.21 -8.01
CA GLN A 79 -55.31 12.62 -7.33
C GLN A 79 -55.77 11.53 -6.38
N ALA A 80 -55.24 10.32 -6.55
CA ALA A 80 -55.43 9.22 -5.62
C ALA A 80 -54.14 8.40 -5.55
N PHE A 81 -53.52 8.36 -4.37
CA PHE A 81 -52.26 7.66 -4.13
C PHE A 81 -52.30 6.84 -2.85
N LEU A 82 -51.63 5.68 -2.89
CA LEU A 82 -51.21 4.94 -1.71
C LEU A 82 -49.77 5.37 -1.40
N LEU A 83 -49.57 6.06 -0.28
CA LEU A 83 -48.27 6.55 0.15
C LEU A 83 -47.73 5.59 1.20
N LEU A 84 -46.58 4.96 0.92
CA LEU A 84 -45.84 4.19 1.89
C LEU A 84 -44.76 5.07 2.49
N LYS A 85 -44.73 5.20 3.82
CA LYS A 85 -43.78 6.03 4.55
C LYS A 85 -43.08 5.23 5.62
N ASP A 86 -41.76 5.28 5.63
CA ASP A 86 -40.96 4.73 6.70
C ASP A 86 -40.86 5.77 7.84
N PRO A 87 -41.35 5.45 9.06
CA PRO A 87 -41.35 6.40 10.17
C PRO A 87 -39.93 6.74 10.66
N SER A 88 -38.97 5.83 10.49
CA SER A 88 -37.61 5.95 11.02
C SER A 88 -36.70 6.81 10.12
N SER A 89 -36.71 6.54 8.81
CA SER A 89 -35.91 7.26 7.82
C SER A 89 -36.62 8.48 7.23
N GLY A 90 -37.94 8.56 7.38
CA GLY A 90 -38.76 9.58 6.74
C GLY A 90 -38.91 9.43 5.22
N LEU A 91 -38.41 8.33 4.64
CA LEU A 91 -38.54 8.03 3.22
C LEU A 91 -40.01 7.73 2.87
N ASP A 92 -40.49 8.30 1.77
CA ASP A 92 -41.82 8.06 1.24
C ASP A 92 -41.80 7.64 -0.23
N VAL A 93 -42.79 6.85 -0.62
CA VAL A 93 -43.05 6.47 -2.01
C VAL A 93 -44.55 6.46 -2.26
N ALA A 94 -44.97 7.03 -3.39
CA ALA A 94 -46.38 7.15 -3.76
C ALA A 94 -46.73 6.23 -4.93
N TYR A 95 -47.79 5.44 -4.76
CA TYR A 95 -48.33 4.54 -5.77
C TYR A 95 -49.69 5.02 -6.27
N PRO A 96 -49.84 5.36 -7.56
CA PRO A 96 -51.11 5.86 -8.12
C PRO A 96 -52.20 4.79 -8.15
N PHE A 97 -53.42 5.17 -7.78
CA PHE A 97 -54.59 4.34 -8.03
C PHE A 97 -55.04 4.39 -9.49
N SER A 98 -55.41 3.21 -10.02
CA SER A 98 -56.19 3.11 -11.24
C SER A 98 -57.66 3.39 -10.92
N VAL A 99 -58.09 4.63 -11.13
CA VAL A 99 -59.45 5.11 -10.85
C VAL A 99 -60.31 4.99 -12.13
N LYS A 100 -61.56 4.54 -12.00
CA LYS A 100 -62.58 4.55 -13.06
C LYS A 100 -63.54 5.72 -12.90
N ASP A 101 -64.36 6.00 -13.91
CA ASP A 101 -65.31 7.14 -13.89
C ASP A 101 -66.35 7.04 -12.77
N ASN A 102 -66.63 5.83 -12.28
CA ASN A 102 -67.53 5.56 -11.14
C ASN A 102 -66.85 5.66 -9.77
N GLY A 103 -65.64 6.23 -9.68
CA GLY A 103 -64.88 6.37 -8.43
C GLY A 103 -64.23 5.08 -7.92
N LYS A 104 -64.44 3.92 -8.56
CA LYS A 104 -63.76 2.68 -8.18
C LYS A 104 -62.27 2.75 -8.50
N SER A 105 -61.46 2.49 -7.50
CA SER A 105 -60.01 2.65 -7.51
C SER A 105 -59.32 1.34 -7.16
N LYS A 106 -58.27 0.99 -7.90
CA LYS A 106 -57.46 -0.21 -7.66
C LYS A 106 -55.97 0.13 -7.65
N VAL A 107 -55.24 -0.39 -6.65
CA VAL A 107 -53.77 -0.47 -6.62
C VAL A 107 -53.38 -1.92 -6.41
N GLU A 108 -52.36 -2.37 -7.14
CA GLU A 108 -51.76 -3.69 -6.98
C GLU A 108 -50.25 -3.51 -6.87
N LEU A 109 -49.66 -3.96 -5.77
CA LEU A 109 -48.24 -3.90 -5.48
C LEU A 109 -47.69 -5.31 -5.35
N THR A 110 -46.61 -5.59 -6.06
CA THR A 110 -45.82 -6.80 -5.88
C THR A 110 -44.51 -6.46 -5.18
N HIS A 111 -43.82 -7.47 -4.65
CA HIS A 111 -42.51 -7.28 -4.01
C HIS A 111 -41.47 -6.59 -4.92
N LYS A 112 -41.61 -6.69 -6.26
CA LYS A 112 -40.73 -6.03 -7.24
C LYS A 112 -40.98 -4.53 -7.41
N ASP A 113 -42.19 -4.08 -7.08
CA ASP A 113 -42.60 -2.69 -7.22
C ASP A 113 -42.19 -1.86 -5.99
N ILE A 114 -41.72 -2.53 -4.93
CA ILE A 114 -41.26 -1.92 -3.68
C ILE A 114 -39.76 -1.62 -3.77
N PRO A 115 -39.33 -0.36 -3.55
CA PRO A 115 -37.92 -0.02 -3.51
C PRO A 115 -37.16 -0.80 -2.44
N VAL A 116 -35.90 -1.13 -2.72
CA VAL A 116 -35.04 -1.93 -1.84
C VAL A 116 -34.87 -1.33 -0.44
N GLN A 117 -35.03 -0.01 -0.29
CA GLN A 117 -34.96 0.68 1.00
C GLN A 117 -36.09 0.23 1.94
N PHE A 118 -37.31 0.05 1.42
CA PHE A 118 -38.45 -0.43 2.21
C PHE A 118 -38.40 -1.93 2.46
N LEU A 119 -37.68 -2.69 1.62
CA LEU A 119 -37.46 -4.14 1.83
C LEU A 119 -36.46 -4.42 2.95
N ALA A 120 -35.55 -3.49 3.22
CA ALA A 120 -34.56 -3.57 4.29
C ALA A 120 -35.00 -2.91 5.61
N ALA A 121 -36.18 -2.27 5.61
CA ALA A 121 -36.74 -1.68 6.82
C ALA A 121 -37.06 -2.78 7.84
N SER A 122 -36.58 -2.60 9.07
CA SER A 122 -36.86 -3.53 10.18
C SER A 122 -38.19 -3.25 10.87
N GLU A 123 -38.71 -2.02 10.74
CA GLU A 123 -39.98 -1.59 11.30
C GLU A 123 -41.10 -1.65 10.25
N PRO A 124 -42.37 -1.90 10.66
CA PRO A 124 -43.52 -1.81 9.75
C PRO A 124 -43.65 -0.41 9.13
N VAL A 125 -43.92 -0.38 7.84
CA VAL A 125 -44.05 0.86 7.05
C VAL A 125 -45.49 1.37 7.13
N ASP A 126 -45.68 2.68 7.31
CA ASP A 126 -47.00 3.28 7.37
C ASP A 126 -47.59 3.42 5.95
N ALA A 127 -48.81 2.90 5.75
CA ALA A 127 -49.54 3.05 4.50
C ALA A 127 -50.66 4.08 4.65
N GLU A 128 -50.46 5.27 4.08
CA GLU A 128 -51.43 6.36 4.04
C GLU A 128 -52.20 6.38 2.71
N ILE A 129 -53.49 6.66 2.77
CA ILE A 129 -54.30 6.89 1.56
C ILE A 129 -54.48 8.39 1.39
N VAL A 130 -54.12 8.89 0.21
CA VAL A 130 -54.24 10.31 -0.16
C VAL A 130 -55.19 10.44 -1.32
N ILE A 131 -56.29 11.18 -1.13
CA ILE A 131 -57.29 11.45 -2.17
C ILE A 131 -57.54 12.96 -2.23
N GLY A 132 -57.44 13.54 -3.43
CA GLY A 132 -57.67 14.96 -3.65
C GLY A 132 -58.16 15.26 -5.06
N SER A 133 -58.88 16.36 -5.22
CA SER A 133 -59.30 16.88 -6.52
C SER A 133 -59.29 18.39 -6.50
N PHE A 134 -59.31 19.03 -7.67
CA PHE A 134 -59.45 20.48 -7.76
C PHE A 134 -60.86 20.88 -7.28
N GLY A 135 -60.97 21.88 -6.40
CA GLY A 135 -62.25 22.37 -5.90
C GLY A 135 -62.18 22.92 -4.48
N ALA A 136 -63.34 23.21 -3.89
CA ALA A 136 -63.49 23.68 -2.51
C ALA A 136 -63.58 22.54 -1.47
N SER A 137 -63.52 21.29 -1.94
CA SER A 137 -63.68 20.09 -1.12
C SER A 137 -62.39 19.73 -0.38
N GLN A 138 -62.49 19.35 0.89
CA GLN A 138 -61.31 19.02 1.71
C GLN A 138 -60.65 17.71 1.24
N PRO A 139 -59.32 17.66 1.07
CA PRO A 139 -58.63 16.44 0.67
C PRO A 139 -58.60 15.41 1.81
N TYR A 140 -58.58 14.13 1.46
CA TYR A 140 -58.40 13.04 2.39
C TYR A 140 -56.93 12.66 2.50
N ARG A 141 -56.39 12.62 3.71
CA ARG A 141 -55.09 12.01 4.02
C ARG A 141 -55.13 11.41 5.41
N ASN A 142 -55.07 10.09 5.50
CA ASN A 142 -54.99 9.41 6.78
C ASN A 142 -54.28 8.06 6.65
N LEU A 143 -53.76 7.55 7.77
CA LEU A 143 -53.15 6.23 7.88
C LEU A 143 -54.24 5.16 7.75
N ALA A 144 -54.04 4.23 6.83
CA ALA A 144 -54.98 3.14 6.58
C ALA A 144 -54.56 1.87 7.32
N PHE A 145 -53.31 1.45 7.19
CA PHE A 145 -52.76 0.26 7.84
C PHE A 145 -51.22 0.34 7.90
N GLN A 146 -50.61 -0.55 8.68
CA GLN A 146 -49.16 -0.73 8.69
C GLN A 146 -48.78 -1.98 7.90
N LEU A 147 -47.72 -1.90 7.11
CA LEU A 147 -47.24 -2.95 6.23
C LEU A 147 -45.91 -3.49 6.75
N ALA A 148 -45.91 -4.71 7.28
CA ALA A 148 -44.70 -5.41 7.67
C ALA A 148 -44.14 -6.17 6.46
N ILE A 149 -43.04 -5.68 5.89
CA ILE A 149 -42.42 -6.27 4.70
C ILE A 149 -41.34 -7.25 5.17
N SER A 150 -41.53 -8.54 4.91
CA SER A 150 -40.51 -9.54 5.24
C SER A 150 -39.44 -9.54 4.14
N GLY A 151 -38.31 -8.87 4.39
CA GLY A 151 -37.14 -8.90 3.52
C GLY A 151 -36.56 -10.31 3.40
N GLU A 152 -36.07 -10.69 2.21
CA GLU A 152 -35.36 -11.95 2.05
C GLU A 152 -34.07 -11.93 2.89
N ALA A 153 -33.83 -12.96 3.70
CA ALA A 153 -32.65 -13.10 4.56
C ALA A 153 -31.31 -13.12 3.80
N ASN A 154 -31.34 -13.13 2.46
CA ASN A 154 -30.18 -13.11 1.56
C ASN A 154 -30.09 -11.85 0.68
N ALA A 155 -30.93 -10.85 0.90
CA ALA A 155 -30.79 -9.58 0.18
C ALA A 155 -29.49 -8.87 0.63
N PRO A 156 -28.70 -8.31 -0.30
CA PRO A 156 -27.52 -7.54 0.06
C PRO A 156 -27.94 -6.44 1.04
N ALA A 157 -27.19 -6.32 2.13
CA ALA A 157 -27.43 -5.34 3.19
C ALA A 157 -27.78 -3.98 2.57
N ALA A 158 -28.84 -3.35 3.09
CA ALA A 158 -29.29 -2.02 2.67
C ALA A 158 -28.04 -1.18 2.41
N SER A 159 -27.91 -0.63 1.19
CA SER A 159 -26.80 0.26 0.89
C SER A 159 -26.77 1.29 2.00
N ASP A 160 -25.72 1.26 2.83
CA ASP A 160 -25.53 2.17 3.96
C ASP A 160 -26.01 3.53 3.54
N SER A 161 -26.87 4.13 4.37
CA SER A 161 -27.35 5.50 4.23
C SER A 161 -26.30 6.30 3.47
N VAL A 162 -26.58 6.66 2.22
CA VAL A 162 -25.62 7.38 1.39
C VAL A 162 -25.58 8.81 1.94
N GLU A 163 -25.02 8.97 3.13
CA GLU A 163 -24.50 10.21 3.64
C GLU A 163 -23.41 10.61 2.66
N ARG A 164 -23.83 11.32 1.61
CA ARG A 164 -22.93 11.85 0.59
C ARG A 164 -21.90 12.78 1.23
N TYR A 165 -22.27 13.43 2.33
CA TYR A 165 -21.44 14.30 3.12
C TYR A 165 -21.58 13.91 4.60
N GLY A 166 -20.49 13.42 5.18
CA GLY A 166 -20.41 12.99 6.56
C GLY A 166 -18.95 12.95 7.02
N LYS A 167 -18.74 12.91 8.33
CA LYS A 167 -17.39 12.72 8.89
C LYS A 167 -16.94 11.29 8.60
N GLN A 168 -15.87 11.13 7.83
CA GLN A 168 -15.27 9.82 7.58
C GLN A 168 -14.61 9.26 8.85
N PRO A 169 -14.55 7.93 8.99
CA PRO A 169 -13.82 7.30 10.08
C PRO A 169 -12.33 7.66 10.02
N GLU A 170 -11.72 7.85 11.19
CA GLU A 170 -10.30 8.13 11.32
C GLU A 170 -9.46 6.91 10.91
N ILE A 171 -8.38 7.15 10.16
CA ILE A 171 -7.48 6.09 9.69
C ILE A 171 -6.21 6.10 10.55
N HIS A 172 -5.96 5.01 11.27
CA HIS A 172 -4.71 4.80 12.01
C HIS A 172 -3.69 4.01 11.19
N HIS A 173 -2.46 4.52 11.08
CA HIS A 173 -1.37 3.77 10.46
C HIS A 173 -0.96 2.58 11.35
N ILE A 174 -1.04 1.37 10.81
CA ILE A 174 -0.60 0.14 11.51
C ILE A 174 0.87 -0.11 11.19
N PHE A 175 1.73 0.15 12.17
CA PHE A 175 3.16 -0.16 12.05
C PHE A 175 3.42 -1.66 12.00
N LYS A 176 4.48 -2.05 11.31
CA LYS A 176 4.95 -3.44 11.32
C LYS A 176 5.40 -3.81 12.73
N ALA A 177 5.03 -5.01 13.18
CA ALA A 177 5.54 -5.55 14.43
C ALA A 177 7.07 -5.68 14.38
N GLY A 178 7.75 -5.37 15.49
CA GLY A 178 9.19 -5.54 15.61
C GLY A 178 9.60 -7.03 15.42
N PRO A 179 10.81 -7.29 14.90
CA PRO A 179 11.32 -8.65 14.79
C PRO A 179 11.45 -9.28 16.19
N LYS A 180 11.09 -10.56 16.32
CA LYS A 180 11.22 -11.30 17.57
C LYS A 180 12.67 -11.79 17.73
N SER A 181 13.32 -11.42 18.83
CA SER A 181 14.63 -11.95 19.22
C SER A 181 14.50 -13.34 19.88
N PRO A 182 15.53 -14.18 19.79
CA PRO A 182 15.54 -15.49 20.45
C PRO A 182 15.61 -15.35 21.98
N PRO A 183 15.20 -16.39 22.75
CA PRO A 183 15.32 -16.41 24.20
C PRO A 183 16.77 -16.23 24.69
N ALA A 184 16.97 -15.36 25.68
CA ALA A 184 18.31 -15.02 26.21
C ALA A 184 19.09 -16.24 26.74
N LEU A 185 18.38 -17.24 27.29
CA LEU A 185 19.00 -18.47 27.79
C LEU A 185 19.70 -19.25 26.66
N ILE A 186 19.05 -19.38 25.50
CA ILE A 186 19.62 -20.10 24.36
C ILE A 186 20.87 -19.37 23.87
N THR A 187 20.81 -18.04 23.73
CA THR A 187 21.97 -17.24 23.31
C THR A 187 23.13 -17.34 24.31
N LEU A 188 22.85 -17.43 25.61
CA LEU A 188 23.86 -17.57 26.65
C LEU A 188 24.57 -18.93 26.60
N ILE A 189 23.83 -20.02 26.34
CA ILE A 189 24.42 -21.35 26.19
C ILE A 189 25.42 -21.38 25.02
N PHE A 190 25.05 -20.81 23.86
CA PHE A 190 25.95 -20.76 22.71
C PHE A 190 27.17 -19.83 22.94
N LEU A 191 26.98 -18.72 23.65
CA LEU A 191 28.09 -17.87 24.06
C LEU A 191 29.08 -18.63 24.96
N LEU A 192 28.57 -19.35 25.96
CA LEU A 192 29.40 -20.16 26.86
C LEU A 192 30.11 -21.28 26.10
N ALA A 193 29.41 -21.99 25.20
CA ALA A 193 30.00 -23.03 24.37
C ALA A 193 31.17 -22.49 23.52
N THR A 194 31.02 -21.28 22.97
CA THR A 194 32.08 -20.61 22.21
C THR A 194 33.25 -20.23 23.12
N LEU A 195 33.00 -19.65 24.29
CA LEU A 195 34.04 -19.31 25.27
C LEU A 195 34.82 -20.52 25.76
N VAL A 196 34.17 -21.68 25.93
CA VAL A 196 34.80 -22.95 26.33
C VAL A 196 35.77 -23.49 25.29
N THR A 197 35.65 -23.10 24.00
CA THR A 197 36.63 -23.51 22.99
C THR A 197 38.03 -22.92 23.22
N ILE A 198 38.13 -21.75 23.88
CA ILE A 198 39.40 -21.08 24.18
C ILE A 198 40.27 -21.88 25.18
N PRO A 199 39.78 -22.30 26.37
CA PRO A 199 40.55 -23.13 27.28
C PRO A 199 40.84 -24.52 26.69
N ILE A 200 39.94 -25.08 25.87
CA ILE A 200 40.23 -26.34 25.15
C ILE A 200 41.42 -26.16 24.22
N LEU A 201 41.48 -25.07 23.46
CA LEU A 201 42.64 -24.75 22.61
C LEU A 201 43.92 -24.58 23.43
N ALA A 202 43.85 -23.89 24.57
CA ALA A 202 45.00 -23.72 25.46
C ALA A 202 45.49 -25.06 26.03
N ALA A 203 44.57 -25.94 26.44
CA ALA A 203 44.90 -27.29 26.90
C ALA A 203 45.52 -28.14 25.79
N ALA A 204 45.00 -28.03 24.56
CA ALA A 204 45.59 -28.70 23.40
C ALA A 204 47.03 -28.22 23.13
N TRP A 205 47.30 -26.92 23.23
CA TRP A 205 48.67 -26.40 23.12
C TRP A 205 49.60 -26.92 24.23
N MET A 206 49.11 -27.07 25.45
CA MET A 206 49.89 -27.66 26.55
C MET A 206 50.18 -29.15 26.30
N LEU A 207 49.21 -29.90 25.74
CA LEU A 207 49.39 -31.31 25.37
C LEU A 207 50.36 -31.52 24.19
N LEU A 208 50.48 -30.52 23.31
CA LEU A 208 51.37 -30.55 22.14
C LEU A 208 52.78 -30.01 22.44
N ASP A 209 53.12 -29.79 23.72
CA ASP A 209 54.41 -29.24 24.16
C ASP A 209 54.80 -27.94 23.41
N VAL A 210 53.86 -26.99 23.31
CA VAL A 210 54.16 -25.67 22.72
C VAL A 210 55.30 -25.01 23.50
N ASN A 211 56.39 -24.72 22.79
CA ASN A 211 57.67 -24.38 23.38
C ASN A 211 58.06 -22.91 23.17
N PHE A 212 58.56 -22.26 24.23
CA PHE A 212 59.08 -20.90 24.22
C PHE A 212 60.62 -20.81 24.34
N ASN A 213 61.35 -21.92 24.21
CA ASN A 213 62.81 -21.98 24.40
C ASN A 213 63.62 -21.00 23.52
N HIS A 214 63.08 -20.57 22.37
CA HIS A 214 63.75 -19.61 21.49
C HIS A 214 63.41 -18.15 21.79
N LEU A 215 62.47 -17.87 22.69
CA LEU A 215 62.08 -16.51 23.08
C LEU A 215 63.23 -15.74 23.75
N PRO A 216 64.02 -16.30 24.70
CA PRO A 216 65.17 -15.61 25.28
C PRO A 216 66.28 -15.35 24.26
N VAL A 217 66.44 -16.23 23.26
CA VAL A 217 67.40 -16.02 22.16
C VAL A 217 66.92 -14.87 21.28
N ALA A 218 65.62 -14.86 20.93
CA ALA A 218 64.94 -13.77 20.20
C ALA A 218 65.16 -12.40 20.82
N LEU A 219 64.91 -12.31 22.12
CA LEU A 219 65.04 -11.06 22.85
C LEU A 219 66.49 -10.60 23.00
N LYS A 220 67.46 -11.52 23.00
CA LYS A 220 68.89 -11.16 23.07
C LYS A 220 69.45 -10.70 21.73
N SER A 221 69.05 -11.32 20.62
CA SER A 221 69.58 -10.97 19.28
C SER A 221 68.94 -9.71 18.70
N ALA A 222 67.62 -9.53 18.88
CA ALA A 222 66.88 -8.41 18.32
C ALA A 222 65.71 -7.99 19.24
N PRO A 223 65.97 -7.37 20.41
CA PRO A 223 64.92 -7.03 21.38
C PRO A 223 63.88 -6.06 20.82
N ILE A 224 64.35 -4.97 20.19
CA ILE A 224 63.49 -3.88 19.74
C ILE A 224 62.52 -4.34 18.64
N PRO A 225 62.96 -5.02 17.55
CA PRO A 225 62.05 -5.45 16.50
C PRO A 225 60.99 -6.47 16.95
N HIS A 226 61.34 -7.40 17.85
CA HIS A 226 60.39 -8.40 18.34
C HIS A 226 59.33 -7.78 19.25
N ILE A 227 59.73 -6.93 20.20
CA ILE A 227 58.81 -6.27 21.13
C ILE A 227 57.88 -5.33 20.36
N VAL A 228 58.42 -4.48 19.49
CA VAL A 228 57.63 -3.51 18.71
C VAL A 228 56.71 -4.24 17.72
N PHE A 229 57.14 -5.37 17.15
CA PHE A 229 56.30 -6.16 16.26
C PHE A 229 55.10 -6.75 17.01
N VAL A 230 55.31 -7.42 18.15
CA VAL A 230 54.20 -7.98 18.95
C VAL A 230 53.29 -6.87 19.47
N ALA A 231 53.86 -5.77 19.97
CA ALA A 231 53.09 -4.61 20.42
C ALA A 231 52.25 -3.99 19.29
N SER A 232 52.77 -3.95 18.07
CA SER A 232 52.02 -3.45 16.90
C SER A 232 50.86 -4.38 16.51
N VAL A 233 51.03 -5.70 16.63
CA VAL A 233 49.93 -6.66 16.39
C VAL A 233 48.84 -6.51 17.45
N VAL A 234 49.20 -6.46 18.73
CA VAL A 234 48.24 -6.22 19.82
C VAL A 234 47.58 -4.84 19.67
N GLY A 235 48.32 -3.83 19.24
CA GLY A 235 47.82 -2.49 18.98
C GLY A 235 46.81 -2.44 17.84
N LEU A 236 47.02 -3.20 16.75
CA LEU A 236 46.06 -3.32 15.65
C LEU A 236 44.75 -3.99 16.11
N GLU A 237 44.83 -5.08 16.88
CA GLU A 237 43.65 -5.71 17.47
C GLU A 237 42.90 -4.75 18.41
N GLY A 238 43.64 -3.97 19.20
CA GLY A 238 43.06 -2.91 20.03
C GLY A 238 42.35 -1.84 19.21
N ILE A 239 42.94 -1.37 18.11
CA ILE A 239 42.31 -0.41 17.20
C ILE A 239 41.02 -0.97 16.60
N PHE A 240 41.01 -2.25 16.21
CA PHE A 240 39.81 -2.91 15.70
C PHE A 240 38.74 -3.10 16.78
N PHE A 241 39.13 -3.39 18.02
CA PHE A 241 38.22 -3.40 19.15
C PHE A 241 37.61 -2.02 19.40
N LEU A 242 38.42 -0.95 19.40
CA LEU A 242 37.93 0.42 19.54
C LEU A 242 37.00 0.81 18.38
N TYR A 243 37.29 0.38 17.15
CA TYR A 243 36.40 0.56 16.00
C TYR A 243 35.06 -0.16 16.16
N TYR A 244 35.06 -1.36 16.75
CA TYR A 244 33.83 -2.08 17.04
C TYR A 244 32.98 -1.38 18.12
N THR A 245 33.61 -0.74 19.11
CA THR A 245 32.88 -0.15 20.25
C THR A 245 32.54 1.34 20.08
N THR A 246 33.46 2.16 19.57
CA THR A 246 33.40 3.62 19.71
C THR A 246 33.96 4.43 18.53
N TRP A 247 35.01 3.98 17.86
CA TRP A 247 35.70 4.74 16.81
C TRP A 247 34.97 4.70 15.47
N SER A 248 35.02 5.81 14.73
CA SER A 248 34.54 5.86 13.34
C SER A 248 35.60 5.36 12.36
N LEU A 249 35.17 5.02 11.13
CA LEU A 249 36.08 4.53 10.09
C LEU A 249 37.23 5.50 9.80
N PHE A 250 36.97 6.81 9.80
CA PHE A 250 37.97 7.84 9.54
C PHE A 250 38.99 8.03 10.68
N GLN A 251 38.69 7.54 11.89
CA GLN A 251 39.63 7.52 13.01
C GLN A 251 40.47 6.23 13.00
N MET A 252 39.83 5.09 12.74
CA MET A 252 40.49 3.79 12.69
C MET A 252 41.50 3.70 11.54
N LEU A 253 41.15 4.19 10.35
CA LEU A 253 41.96 4.02 9.14
C LEU A 253 43.35 4.67 9.23
N PRO A 254 43.51 5.96 9.60
CA PRO A 254 44.85 6.56 9.76
C PRO A 254 45.64 5.92 10.91
N ALA A 255 44.98 5.56 12.02
CA ALA A 255 45.64 4.87 13.14
C ALA A 255 46.16 3.49 12.73
N SER A 256 45.36 2.73 11.97
CA SER A 256 45.74 1.41 11.45
C SER A 256 46.85 1.50 10.41
N ILE A 257 46.85 2.54 9.56
CA ILE A 257 47.96 2.80 8.63
C ILE A 257 49.25 3.09 9.39
N ALA A 258 49.21 3.95 10.41
CA ALA A 258 50.38 4.29 11.20
C ALA A 258 50.95 3.07 11.93
N VAL A 259 50.12 2.32 12.67
CA VAL A 259 50.55 1.12 13.38
C VAL A 259 50.92 0.00 12.40
N GLY A 260 50.24 -0.12 11.26
CA GLY A 260 50.55 -1.07 10.20
C GLY A 260 51.91 -0.82 9.55
N ALA A 261 52.29 0.44 9.33
CA ALA A 261 53.64 0.79 8.85
C ALA A 261 54.72 0.40 9.87
N ILE A 262 54.47 0.64 11.16
CA ILE A 262 55.36 0.21 12.26
C ILE A 262 55.48 -1.33 12.29
N ALA A 263 54.35 -2.03 12.17
CA ALA A 263 54.31 -3.49 12.12
C ALA A 263 55.09 -4.05 10.93
N PHE A 264 54.99 -3.43 9.76
CA PHE A 264 55.71 -3.84 8.56
C PHE A 264 57.23 -3.68 8.72
N LEU A 265 57.68 -2.53 9.22
CA LEU A 265 59.11 -2.24 9.40
C LEU A 265 59.72 -3.10 10.52
N SER A 266 59.00 -3.27 11.63
CA SER A 266 59.45 -4.09 12.75
C SER A 266 59.41 -5.57 12.43
N GLY A 267 58.34 -6.02 11.77
CA GLY A 267 58.11 -7.41 11.39
C GLY A 267 59.12 -7.92 10.36
N SER A 268 59.46 -7.11 9.35
CA SER A 268 60.48 -7.48 8.36
C SER A 268 61.86 -7.73 9.01
N ARG A 269 62.22 -6.96 10.05
CA ARG A 269 63.45 -7.17 10.83
C ARG A 269 63.36 -8.37 11.77
N ALA A 270 62.24 -8.52 12.49
CA ALA A 270 62.00 -9.66 13.39
C ALA A 270 61.99 -11.00 12.63
N LEU A 271 61.34 -11.06 11.47
CA LEU A 271 61.27 -12.27 10.64
C LEU A 271 62.59 -12.59 9.94
N SER A 272 63.38 -11.57 9.56
CA SER A 272 64.74 -11.75 9.02
C SER A 272 65.65 -12.42 10.04
N GLU A 273 65.62 -11.98 11.30
CA GLU A 273 66.38 -12.63 12.37
C GLU A 273 65.93 -14.09 12.59
N VAL A 274 64.62 -14.36 12.53
CA VAL A 274 64.09 -15.73 12.62
C VAL A 274 64.63 -16.58 11.45
N GLN A 275 64.74 -16.00 10.25
CA GLN A 275 65.34 -16.65 9.09
C GLN A 275 66.84 -16.90 9.28
N GLU A 276 67.60 -15.94 9.82
CA GLU A 276 69.02 -16.11 10.13
C GLU A 276 69.26 -17.24 11.13
N ARG A 277 68.45 -17.35 12.18
CA ARG A 277 68.50 -18.51 13.10
C ARG A 277 68.24 -19.83 12.42
N ARG A 278 67.29 -19.84 11.49
CA ARG A 278 66.92 -21.02 10.71
C ARG A 278 68.06 -21.45 9.79
N LEU A 279 68.79 -20.49 9.22
CA LEU A 279 69.98 -20.72 8.39
C LEU A 279 71.20 -21.13 9.23
N ALA A 280 71.35 -20.59 10.44
CA ALA A 280 72.37 -20.98 11.41
C ALA A 280 72.15 -22.39 12.03
N GLY A 281 71.13 -23.13 11.58
CA GLY A 281 70.84 -24.49 12.04
C GLY A 281 70.23 -24.57 13.44
N LEU A 282 69.79 -23.44 14.01
CA LEU A 282 69.17 -23.36 15.34
C LEU A 282 67.69 -23.78 15.35
N ARG A 283 67.18 -24.36 14.25
CA ARG A 283 65.81 -24.90 14.18
C ARG A 283 65.57 -26.05 15.15
N ILE A 284 66.59 -26.89 15.36
CA ILE A 284 66.54 -28.11 16.18
C ILE A 284 67.98 -28.45 16.61
N LYS A 285 68.62 -27.63 17.45
CA LYS A 285 69.90 -28.02 18.06
C LYS A 285 69.96 -27.63 19.52
N GLN A 286 69.16 -28.35 20.30
CA GLN A 286 69.61 -28.79 21.62
C GLN A 286 69.08 -30.18 21.96
N THR A 287 69.13 -31.14 21.03
CA THR A 287 69.19 -32.58 21.34
C THR A 287 69.69 -33.36 20.12
N LYS A 288 70.86 -33.99 20.30
CA LYS A 288 71.46 -35.12 19.56
C LYS A 288 71.86 -34.97 18.07
N MET A 289 73.13 -35.31 17.83
CA MET A 289 73.72 -35.69 16.55
C MET A 289 72.90 -36.77 15.83
N GLY A 290 72.82 -36.67 14.50
CA GLY A 290 72.28 -37.74 13.65
C GLY A 290 72.09 -37.26 12.21
N THR A 291 72.93 -37.76 11.32
CA THR A 291 72.91 -37.60 9.86
C THR A 291 71.59 -38.10 9.23
N SER A 292 71.02 -37.36 8.28
CA SER A 292 70.72 -37.81 6.91
C SER A 292 69.80 -36.83 6.17
N ALA A 293 70.00 -36.71 4.87
CA ALA A 293 69.48 -35.67 3.99
C ALA A 293 68.28 -36.14 3.13
N SER A 294 67.58 -35.14 2.56
CA SER A 294 66.76 -35.16 1.32
C SER A 294 65.30 -35.69 1.46
N LYS A 295 64.22 -35.15 0.86
CA LYS A 295 63.92 -34.19 -0.24
C LYS A 295 62.51 -33.58 0.01
N PRO A 296 62.16 -32.38 -0.51
CA PRO A 296 60.78 -31.88 -0.50
C PRO A 296 59.99 -32.26 -1.78
N ALA A 297 58.81 -32.85 -1.62
CA ALA A 297 57.86 -33.09 -2.70
C ALA A 297 57.00 -31.84 -2.93
N ARG A 298 57.07 -31.29 -4.15
CA ARG A 298 56.33 -30.11 -4.62
C ARG A 298 55.44 -30.55 -5.79
N SER A 299 54.18 -30.90 -5.52
CA SER A 299 53.16 -31.08 -6.58
C SER A 299 51.75 -31.27 -6.00
N ALA A 300 50.99 -30.17 -5.85
CA ALA A 300 49.52 -30.16 -5.85
C ALA A 300 49.00 -28.70 -5.77
N ALA A 301 49.30 -27.89 -6.78
CA ALA A 301 48.75 -26.54 -6.91
C ALA A 301 48.55 -26.19 -8.39
N ALA A 302 47.73 -27.00 -9.09
CA ALA A 302 47.26 -26.70 -10.44
C ALA A 302 46.00 -27.52 -10.77
N ALA A 303 44.91 -27.32 -10.03
CA ALA A 303 43.61 -27.91 -10.36
C ALA A 303 42.41 -27.12 -9.81
N ALA A 304 42.49 -25.79 -9.72
CA ALA A 304 41.39 -24.97 -9.21
C ALA A 304 41.29 -23.60 -9.89
N SER A 305 40.90 -23.56 -11.16
CA SER A 305 40.30 -22.34 -11.74
C SER A 305 39.51 -22.63 -13.02
N ARG A 306 38.29 -23.13 -12.87
CA ARG A 306 37.21 -22.87 -13.84
C ARG A 306 35.88 -22.81 -13.09
N ARG A 307 35.50 -21.60 -12.66
CA ARG A 307 34.14 -21.30 -12.20
C ARG A 307 33.39 -20.68 -13.37
N GLN A 308 32.44 -21.43 -13.91
CA GLN A 308 31.48 -21.01 -14.91
C GLN A 308 30.16 -20.77 -14.16
N TYR A 309 29.58 -19.57 -14.29
CA TYR A 309 28.28 -19.24 -13.71
C TYR A 309 27.15 -19.79 -14.58
N PRO A 310 26.06 -20.36 -14.00
CA PRO A 310 24.90 -20.76 -14.77
C PRO A 310 24.08 -19.52 -15.18
N LYS A 311 23.75 -19.44 -16.47
CA LYS A 311 22.71 -18.55 -17.00
C LYS A 311 21.45 -19.36 -17.26
N LYS A 312 20.31 -18.79 -16.84
CA LYS A 312 18.90 -19.25 -16.95
C LYS A 312 18.35 -20.03 -15.74
N ALA A 313 17.34 -19.42 -15.11
CA ALA A 313 16.38 -20.13 -14.27
C ALA A 313 15.34 -20.82 -15.18
N SER A 314 15.05 -22.10 -14.88
CA SER A 314 13.97 -22.86 -15.52
C SER A 314 12.61 -22.57 -14.86
N PRO A 315 11.48 -22.79 -15.57
CA PRO A 315 10.15 -22.42 -15.09
C PRO A 315 9.51 -23.50 -14.19
N GLY A 316 8.93 -23.05 -13.07
CA GLY A 316 7.67 -23.55 -12.48
C GLY A 316 7.68 -24.86 -11.69
N THR A 317 7.35 -24.77 -10.39
CA THR A 317 6.15 -25.36 -9.74
C THR A 317 6.41 -25.58 -8.23
N THR A 318 5.56 -25.02 -7.37
CA THR A 318 5.16 -25.64 -6.09
C THR A 318 4.02 -24.85 -5.44
N LYS A 319 3.01 -25.59 -5.00
CA LYS A 319 1.75 -25.13 -4.38
C LYS A 319 1.99 -24.59 -2.96
N ALA A 320 1.21 -23.57 -2.59
CA ALA A 320 1.13 -23.06 -1.22
C ALA A 320 0.12 -23.88 -0.36
N PRO A 321 0.40 -24.12 0.93
CA PRO A 321 -0.61 -24.51 1.92
C PRO A 321 -1.10 -23.30 2.75
N PRO A 322 -2.29 -23.38 3.40
CA PRO A 322 -2.95 -22.24 4.04
C PRO A 322 -2.76 -22.21 5.57
N GLN A 323 -2.68 -21.02 6.19
CA GLN A 323 -2.87 -20.81 7.64
C GLN A 323 -3.61 -19.48 7.86
N LYS A 324 -4.89 -19.51 8.26
CA LYS A 324 -5.46 -19.59 9.61
C LYS A 324 -5.21 -18.35 10.49
N GLN A 325 -6.34 -17.70 10.80
CA GLN A 325 -6.52 -16.61 11.76
C GLN A 325 -6.24 -17.06 13.20
N SER A 326 -5.68 -16.15 14.00
CA SER A 326 -5.94 -16.12 15.45
C SER A 326 -5.80 -14.69 15.97
N SER A 327 -6.88 -14.21 16.55
CA SER A 327 -7.03 -12.99 17.33
C SER A 327 -6.36 -13.11 18.70
N SER A 328 -5.72 -12.04 19.17
CA SER A 328 -5.67 -11.70 20.60
C SER A 328 -5.28 -10.23 20.77
N ALA A 329 -6.07 -9.54 21.58
CA ALA A 329 -5.84 -8.19 22.06
C ALA A 329 -4.49 -8.10 22.81
N THR A 330 -3.81 -6.95 22.80
CA THR A 330 -3.56 -6.08 23.98
C THR A 330 -2.70 -4.85 23.56
N SER A 331 -3.14 -3.69 24.05
CA SER A 331 -2.54 -2.33 24.12
C SER A 331 -1.10 -2.07 23.60
N GLY A 332 -0.99 -1.02 22.78
CA GLY A 332 0.27 -0.35 22.40
C GLY A 332 0.73 0.74 23.38
N PRO A 333 1.90 1.35 23.11
CA PRO A 333 2.73 2.04 24.09
C PRO A 333 2.17 3.39 24.54
N THR A 334 2.37 3.68 25.82
CA THR A 334 1.99 4.93 26.49
C THR A 334 2.84 6.10 25.98
N TYR A 335 2.18 7.10 25.42
CA TYR A 335 2.76 8.39 25.05
C TYR A 335 2.88 9.26 26.30
N HIS A 336 4.09 9.74 26.61
CA HIS A 336 4.33 10.67 27.72
C HIS A 336 4.41 12.10 27.19
N SER A 337 3.32 12.62 26.63
CA SER A 337 3.06 14.05 26.68
C SER A 337 2.02 14.28 27.77
N ASN A 338 2.29 15.21 28.69
CA ASN A 338 1.28 15.63 29.67
C ASN A 338 0.21 16.53 29.04
N GLU A 339 0.33 16.82 27.73
CA GLU A 339 -0.61 17.63 26.98
C GLU A 339 -1.67 16.73 26.34
N GLN A 340 -2.92 16.94 26.73
CA GLN A 340 -4.09 16.31 26.11
C GLN A 340 -4.34 16.96 24.75
N ALA A 341 -4.60 16.13 23.73
CA ALA A 341 -4.97 16.61 22.40
C ALA A 341 -6.23 17.47 22.50
N SER A 342 -6.09 18.78 22.27
CA SER A 342 -7.21 19.72 22.27
C SER A 342 -7.71 19.94 20.85
N SER A 343 -9.02 19.80 20.64
CA SER A 343 -9.69 20.20 19.39
C SER A 343 -9.90 21.72 19.30
N LEU A 344 -9.52 22.45 20.35
CA LEU A 344 -9.53 23.90 20.43
C LEU A 344 -8.13 24.40 20.10
N ARG A 345 -8.04 25.43 19.24
CA ARG A 345 -6.80 26.19 19.07
C ARG A 345 -6.48 26.87 20.40
N SER A 346 -5.54 26.29 21.13
CA SER A 346 -5.00 26.84 22.35
C SER A 346 -3.96 27.91 22.02
N GLU A 347 -3.79 28.85 22.94
CA GLU A 347 -2.86 29.98 22.79
C GLU A 347 -1.41 29.51 22.57
N ALA A 348 -1.05 28.33 23.09
CA ALA A 348 0.23 27.67 22.84
C ALA A 348 0.44 27.29 21.35
N ILE A 349 -0.62 26.85 20.67
CA ILE A 349 -0.57 26.55 19.23
C ILE A 349 -0.39 27.83 18.42
N ASP A 350 -1.01 28.94 18.84
CA ASP A 350 -0.83 30.25 18.22
C ASP A 350 0.57 30.83 18.48
N LEU A 351 1.18 30.54 19.64
CA LEU A 351 2.55 30.91 19.98
C LEU A 351 3.57 30.16 19.10
N ASP A 352 3.42 28.84 18.94
CA ASP A 352 4.29 28.02 18.08
C ASP A 352 4.11 28.37 16.59
N ALA A 353 2.89 28.66 16.15
CA ALA A 353 2.62 29.09 14.77
C ALA A 353 3.22 30.46 14.43
N ARG A 354 3.52 31.29 15.44
CA ARG A 354 4.16 32.60 15.29
C ARG A 354 5.69 32.54 15.38
N ASP A 355 6.28 31.38 15.68
CA ASP A 355 7.72 31.25 15.76
C ASP A 355 8.36 31.38 14.35
N PRO A 356 9.21 32.40 14.12
CA PRO A 356 9.91 32.56 12.86
C PRO A 356 10.89 31.40 12.55
N HIS A 357 11.41 30.71 13.57
CA HIS A 357 12.27 29.53 13.37
C HIS A 357 11.46 28.33 12.90
N PHE A 358 10.29 28.09 13.50
CA PHE A 358 9.35 27.07 13.02
C PHE A 358 8.88 27.34 11.59
N ALA A 359 8.53 28.59 11.26
CA ALA A 359 8.18 28.99 9.90
C ALA A 359 9.33 28.80 8.89
N ALA A 360 10.58 29.04 9.31
CA ALA A 360 11.76 28.77 8.50
C ALA A 360 12.00 27.27 8.29
N SER A 361 11.71 26.43 9.30
CA SER A 361 11.78 24.96 9.19
C SER A 361 10.71 24.41 8.24
N LEU A 362 9.48 24.93 8.28
CA LEU A 362 8.44 24.54 7.33
C LEU A 362 8.78 24.93 5.88
N ARG A 363 9.46 26.07 5.70
CA ARG A 363 9.98 26.50 4.38
C ARG A 363 11.15 25.64 3.89
N SER A 364 11.97 25.10 4.79
CA SER A 364 13.11 24.24 4.42
C SER A 364 12.70 22.80 4.15
N ILE A 365 11.67 22.29 4.83
CA ILE A 365 11.13 20.95 4.64
C ILE A 365 10.36 20.85 3.31
N GLY A 366 9.74 21.95 2.87
CA GLY A 366 8.91 21.97 1.66
C GLY A 366 7.68 21.04 1.79
N PRO A 367 6.78 21.03 0.79
CA PRO A 367 5.72 20.03 0.76
C PRO A 367 6.35 18.64 0.62
N VAL A 368 6.11 17.77 1.61
CA VAL A 368 6.53 16.37 1.57
C VAL A 368 5.93 15.71 0.34
N THR A 369 6.79 15.32 -0.61
CA THR A 369 6.38 14.51 -1.74
C THR A 369 5.93 13.16 -1.19
N PRO A 370 4.64 12.79 -1.31
CA PRO A 370 4.24 11.44 -0.95
C PRO A 370 5.05 10.48 -1.81
N ASN A 371 5.61 9.45 -1.18
CA ASN A 371 6.23 8.30 -1.84
C ASN A 371 5.30 7.87 -3.00
N PRO A 372 5.80 7.51 -4.21
CA PRO A 372 4.98 7.35 -5.41
C PRO A 372 4.17 6.04 -5.37
N THR A 373 3.25 5.96 -4.44
CA THR A 373 2.14 5.02 -4.41
C THR A 373 0.89 5.87 -4.54
N LEU A 374 0.38 5.98 -5.77
CA LEU A 374 -0.82 6.73 -6.11
C LEU A 374 -1.97 6.31 -5.20
N SER A 375 -2.46 7.25 -4.39
CA SER A 375 -3.71 7.11 -3.64
C SER A 375 -4.80 7.85 -4.43
N ASN A 376 -5.90 7.16 -4.75
CA ASN A 376 -7.02 7.70 -5.55
C ASN A 376 -7.77 8.87 -4.87
N SER A 377 -7.36 9.27 -3.66
CA SER A 377 -7.87 10.41 -2.90
C SER A 377 -6.95 11.65 -2.93
N SER A 378 -5.76 11.56 -3.54
CA SER A 378 -4.86 12.72 -3.63
C SER A 378 -5.28 13.63 -4.79
N THR A 379 -5.73 14.85 -4.48
CA THR A 379 -6.01 15.91 -5.47
C THR A 379 -4.75 16.63 -5.95
N PHE A 380 -3.56 16.00 -5.84
CA PHE A 380 -2.30 16.61 -6.31
C PHE A 380 -2.20 16.47 -7.83
N ASN A 381 -2.76 17.46 -8.53
CA ASN A 381 -2.70 17.54 -9.98
C ASN A 381 -1.36 18.17 -10.38
N ILE A 382 -0.40 17.35 -10.85
CA ILE A 382 0.76 17.89 -11.56
C ILE A 382 0.24 18.37 -12.91
N ASN A 383 -0.06 19.67 -13.01
CA ASN A 383 -0.33 20.33 -14.27
C ASN A 383 0.96 20.33 -15.10
N ASN A 384 1.19 19.24 -15.82
CA ASN A 384 2.17 19.22 -16.90
C ASN A 384 1.47 19.80 -18.14
N ASN A 385 1.63 21.12 -18.31
CA ASN A 385 1.22 21.81 -19.53
C ASN A 385 2.07 21.29 -20.70
N ASN A 386 1.51 20.38 -21.50
CA ASN A 386 1.83 20.34 -22.92
C ASN A 386 0.63 19.86 -23.74
N ILE A 387 0.29 20.67 -24.72
CA ILE A 387 -0.89 20.59 -25.58
C ILE A 387 -0.64 19.61 -26.73
N GLN A 388 -1.49 18.61 -26.92
CA GLN A 388 -2.01 18.19 -28.23
C GLN A 388 -3.20 17.20 -28.04
N PRO A 389 -4.33 17.36 -28.77
CA PRO A 389 -5.45 16.43 -28.67
C PRO A 389 -5.42 15.42 -29.82
N GLN A 390 -5.38 14.11 -29.53
CA GLN A 390 -6.04 13.10 -30.37
C GLN A 390 -6.07 11.71 -29.74
N ASN A 391 -7.21 11.06 -29.95
CA ASN A 391 -7.56 9.66 -29.73
C ASN A 391 -7.99 9.21 -28.32
N GLN A 392 -9.32 9.01 -28.24
CA GLN A 392 -10.00 8.09 -27.35
C GLN A 392 -9.23 6.76 -27.23
N GLN A 393 -8.60 6.54 -26.08
CA GLN A 393 -8.22 5.21 -25.66
C GLN A 393 -8.85 4.91 -24.30
N ARG A 394 -9.44 3.72 -24.25
CA ARG A 394 -10.26 3.20 -23.16
C ARG A 394 -9.47 3.24 -21.87
N ILE A 395 -10.08 3.77 -20.81
CA ILE A 395 -9.55 3.71 -19.45
C ILE A 395 -9.47 2.23 -19.07
N SER A 396 -8.27 1.66 -19.14
CA SER A 396 -8.00 0.28 -18.76
C SER A 396 -7.72 0.23 -17.26
N VAL A 397 -8.28 -0.76 -16.57
CA VAL A 397 -8.14 -0.95 -15.11
C VAL A 397 -6.72 -1.43 -14.73
N PHE A 398 -5.86 -1.70 -15.72
CA PHE A 398 -4.49 -2.15 -15.52
C PHE A 398 -3.52 -0.99 -15.76
N PRO A 399 -2.40 -0.93 -15.01
CA PRO A 399 -1.40 0.11 -15.20
C PRO A 399 -0.82 0.02 -16.61
N ASP A 400 -0.96 1.09 -17.39
CA ASP A 400 -0.29 1.21 -18.68
C ASP A 400 1.23 1.15 -18.44
N ALA A 401 1.90 0.18 -19.05
CA ALA A 401 3.35 -0.01 -18.92
C ALA A 401 4.16 1.24 -19.32
N ASN A 402 3.55 2.13 -20.12
CA ASN A 402 4.14 3.38 -20.56
C ASN A 402 4.12 4.50 -19.51
N ASN A 403 3.35 4.36 -18.42
CA ASN A 403 3.20 5.41 -17.42
C ASN A 403 3.95 5.10 -16.10
N ASN A 404 4.55 3.92 -15.98
CA ASN A 404 5.33 3.52 -14.80
C ASN A 404 6.84 3.54 -15.13
N PRO A 405 7.65 4.40 -14.49
CA PRO A 405 9.08 4.50 -14.77
C PRO A 405 9.84 3.20 -14.47
N ALA A 406 9.44 2.44 -13.46
CA ALA A 406 10.10 1.17 -13.14
C ALA A 406 9.85 0.10 -14.22
N LEU A 407 8.63 0.04 -14.78
CA LEU A 407 8.29 -0.89 -15.86
C LEU A 407 8.90 -0.44 -17.20
N LEU A 408 9.03 0.86 -17.44
CA LEU A 408 9.77 1.41 -18.58
C LEU A 408 11.25 1.04 -18.52
N VAL A 409 11.90 1.17 -17.36
CA VAL A 409 13.31 0.79 -17.19
C VAL A 409 13.49 -0.72 -17.35
N LEU A 410 12.58 -1.53 -16.81
CA LEU A 410 12.66 -2.98 -16.95
C LEU A 410 12.46 -3.44 -18.41
N SER A 411 11.42 -2.95 -19.07
CA SER A 411 11.12 -3.29 -20.46
C SER A 411 12.16 -2.75 -21.45
N SER A 412 12.73 -1.57 -21.20
CA SER A 412 13.86 -1.07 -21.99
C SER A 412 15.11 -1.92 -21.81
N ARG A 413 15.39 -2.38 -20.58
CA ARG A 413 16.50 -3.31 -20.33
C ARG A 413 16.33 -4.63 -21.07
N GLU A 414 15.13 -5.22 -21.04
CA GLU A 414 14.83 -6.45 -21.78
C GLU A 414 14.98 -6.26 -23.29
N ARG A 415 14.48 -5.14 -23.82
CA ARG A 415 14.60 -4.80 -25.24
C ARG A 415 16.06 -4.64 -25.68
N ILE A 416 16.87 -3.93 -24.89
CA ILE A 416 18.30 -3.74 -25.17
C ILE A 416 19.06 -5.06 -25.10
N ALA A 417 18.76 -5.89 -24.09
CA ALA A 417 19.38 -7.20 -23.95
C ALA A 417 19.06 -8.11 -25.15
N LYS A 418 17.81 -8.14 -25.60
CA LYS A 418 17.40 -8.90 -26.77
C LYS A 418 18.08 -8.42 -28.05
N ALA A 419 18.14 -7.11 -28.28
CA ALA A 419 18.83 -6.53 -29.43
C ALA A 419 20.34 -6.85 -29.43
N ALA A 420 20.97 -6.89 -28.25
CA ALA A 420 22.38 -7.27 -28.12
C ALA A 420 22.62 -8.76 -28.40
N GLU A 421 21.70 -9.65 -28.00
CA GLU A 421 21.75 -11.07 -28.35
C GLU A 421 21.55 -11.30 -29.85
N GLU A 422 20.60 -10.60 -30.48
CA GLU A 422 20.39 -10.67 -31.93
C GLU A 422 21.62 -10.17 -32.73
N GLU A 423 22.31 -9.12 -32.24
CA GLU A 423 23.57 -8.67 -32.82
C GLU A 423 24.63 -9.78 -32.72
N LEU A 424 24.77 -10.39 -31.53
CA LEU A 424 25.72 -11.48 -31.26
C LEU A 424 25.48 -12.69 -32.18
N ASP A 425 24.22 -13.06 -32.41
CA ASP A 425 23.86 -14.18 -33.28
C ASP A 425 24.09 -13.88 -34.77
N SER A 426 24.14 -12.61 -35.14
CA SER A 426 24.44 -12.17 -36.51
C SER A 426 25.94 -12.01 -36.78
N LEU A 427 26.78 -11.98 -35.75
CA LEU A 427 28.24 -11.93 -35.90
C LEU A 427 28.75 -13.17 -36.65
N GLY A 428 29.40 -12.95 -37.78
CA GLY A 428 29.93 -14.00 -38.66
C GLY A 428 29.09 -14.28 -39.91
N ARG A 429 27.89 -13.70 -40.04
CA ARG A 429 27.12 -13.73 -41.30
C ARG A 429 27.65 -12.67 -42.27
N GLN A 430 27.66 -12.99 -43.57
CA GLN A 430 28.11 -12.07 -44.62
C GLN A 430 27.26 -10.79 -44.71
N SER A 431 26.01 -10.81 -44.20
CA SER A 431 25.10 -9.66 -44.17
C SER A 431 25.20 -8.79 -42.90
N HIS A 432 26.16 -9.06 -42.00
CA HIS A 432 26.30 -8.33 -40.74
C HIS A 432 26.82 -6.90 -40.97
N GLN A 433 26.06 -5.90 -40.52
CA GLN A 433 26.34 -4.48 -40.75
C GLN A 433 27.44 -3.88 -39.85
N GLY A 434 28.00 -4.68 -38.93
CA GLY A 434 28.98 -4.26 -37.94
C GLY A 434 28.39 -4.13 -36.54
N ARG A 435 29.25 -3.92 -35.54
CA ARG A 435 28.86 -3.90 -34.13
C ARG A 435 28.20 -2.59 -33.71
N GLU A 436 27.12 -2.66 -32.93
CA GLU A 436 26.39 -1.50 -32.39
C GLU A 436 26.56 -1.38 -30.87
N PHE A 437 26.57 -2.50 -30.13
CA PHE A 437 26.81 -2.50 -28.68
C PHE A 437 28.32 -2.55 -28.36
N LEU A 438 28.80 -1.52 -27.64
CA LEU A 438 30.23 -1.32 -27.33
C LEU A 438 30.52 -1.48 -25.83
N ASP A 439 31.70 -2.01 -25.53
CA ASP A 439 32.27 -1.99 -24.18
C ASP A 439 32.94 -0.64 -23.89
N ALA A 440 33.07 -0.27 -22.62
CA ALA A 440 33.68 0.97 -22.17
C ALA A 440 35.11 1.16 -22.72
N MET A 441 35.88 0.08 -22.83
CA MET A 441 37.23 0.11 -23.41
C MET A 441 37.22 0.44 -24.91
N THR A 442 36.24 -0.09 -25.65
CA THR A 442 36.09 0.23 -27.08
C THR A 442 35.63 1.67 -27.28
N ILE A 443 34.73 2.17 -26.43
CA ILE A 443 34.30 3.57 -26.44
C ILE A 443 35.50 4.49 -26.18
N ARG A 444 36.34 4.17 -25.18
CA ARG A 444 37.58 4.90 -24.90
C ARG A 444 38.53 4.93 -26.10
N GLN A 445 38.68 3.81 -26.79
CA GLN A 445 39.50 3.72 -28.00
C GLN A 445 38.94 4.56 -29.15
N VAL A 446 37.62 4.54 -29.37
CA VAL A 446 36.92 5.40 -30.34
C VAL A 446 37.16 6.88 -30.03
N LEU A 447 37.04 7.29 -28.77
CA LEU A 447 37.28 8.68 -28.34
C LEU A 447 38.74 9.08 -28.54
N SER A 448 39.71 8.22 -28.20
CA SER A 448 41.13 8.48 -28.46
C SER A 448 41.42 8.64 -29.97
N MET A 449 40.83 7.80 -30.82
CA MET A 449 40.99 7.89 -32.28
C MET A 449 40.35 9.15 -32.87
N ARG A 450 39.17 9.55 -32.37
CA ARG A 450 38.47 10.76 -32.81
C ARG A 450 39.17 12.04 -32.35
N ASP A 451 39.53 12.11 -31.06
CA ASP A 451 39.92 13.36 -30.43
C ASP A 451 41.44 13.61 -30.47
N ARG A 452 42.26 12.57 -30.26
CA ARG A 452 43.74 12.69 -30.29
C ARG A 452 44.33 12.49 -31.67
N GLN A 453 43.79 11.54 -32.44
CA GLN A 453 44.31 11.20 -33.78
C GLN A 453 43.58 11.92 -34.91
N GLY A 454 42.45 12.58 -34.63
CA GLY A 454 41.71 13.38 -35.61
C GLY A 454 41.06 12.58 -36.73
N LEU A 455 40.85 11.27 -36.54
CA LEU A 455 40.26 10.40 -37.56
C LEU A 455 38.78 10.71 -37.77
N ALA A 456 38.33 10.63 -39.02
CA ALA A 456 36.92 10.80 -39.35
C ALA A 456 36.08 9.62 -38.81
N ALA A 457 34.84 9.90 -38.39
CA ALA A 457 33.96 8.91 -37.77
C ALA A 457 33.77 7.64 -38.63
N GLY A 458 33.64 7.79 -39.95
CA GLY A 458 33.48 6.66 -40.87
C GLY A 458 34.73 5.77 -40.98
N ASP A 459 35.92 6.33 -40.81
CA ASP A 459 37.17 5.55 -40.84
C ASP A 459 37.38 4.80 -39.53
N ILE A 460 37.00 5.40 -38.40
CA ILE A 460 36.97 4.74 -37.08
C ILE A 460 35.99 3.55 -37.10
N GLU A 461 34.81 3.75 -37.67
CA GLU A 461 33.80 2.69 -37.83
C GLU A 461 34.32 1.54 -38.69
N ARG A 462 35.02 1.83 -39.79
CA ARG A 462 35.63 0.80 -40.64
C ARG A 462 36.76 0.05 -39.93
N LEU A 463 37.64 0.77 -39.21
CA LEU A 463 38.77 0.19 -38.48
C LEU A 463 38.33 -0.74 -37.35
N LEU A 464 37.30 -0.34 -36.60
CA LEU A 464 36.79 -1.10 -35.45
C LEU A 464 35.64 -2.04 -35.81
N ARG A 465 35.28 -2.15 -37.10
CA ARG A 465 34.16 -2.96 -37.63
C ARG A 465 32.83 -2.64 -36.95
N LEU A 466 32.58 -1.35 -36.72
CA LEU A 466 31.35 -0.84 -36.13
C LEU A 466 30.30 -0.60 -37.21
N LYS A 467 29.04 -0.65 -36.80
CA LYS A 467 27.93 -0.25 -37.66
C LYS A 467 28.03 1.23 -38.00
N LYS A 468 27.69 1.56 -39.25
CA LYS A 468 27.76 2.95 -39.73
C LYS A 468 26.86 3.86 -38.87
N GLY A 469 27.41 4.96 -38.37
CA GLY A 469 26.70 5.95 -37.54
C GLY A 469 26.78 5.71 -36.03
N VAL A 470 27.45 4.64 -35.55
CA VAL A 470 27.64 4.39 -34.11
C VAL A 470 28.53 5.45 -33.47
N VAL A 471 29.58 5.89 -34.16
CA VAL A 471 30.48 6.93 -33.63
C VAL A 471 29.78 8.29 -33.57
N GLY A 472 28.85 8.55 -34.49
CA GLY A 472 28.02 9.76 -34.47
C GLY A 472 27.05 9.83 -33.28
N ARG A 473 26.63 8.69 -32.71
CA ARG A 473 25.77 8.65 -31.51
C ARG A 473 26.48 9.08 -30.23
N LEU A 474 27.82 9.08 -30.21
CA LEU A 474 28.62 9.59 -29.09
C LEU A 474 28.66 11.14 -29.04
N GLY A 475 27.95 11.81 -29.95
CA GLY A 475 27.87 13.26 -30.02
C GLY A 475 29.04 13.90 -30.76
N GLU A 476 28.93 15.22 -30.96
CA GLU A 476 29.98 16.01 -31.58
C GLU A 476 31.26 16.04 -30.72
N LYS A 477 32.38 16.39 -31.37
CA LYS A 477 33.68 16.50 -30.71
C LYS A 477 33.57 17.49 -29.54
N GLY A 478 33.93 17.03 -28.33
CA GLY A 478 33.90 17.84 -27.10
C GLY A 478 32.70 17.61 -26.17
N VAL A 479 31.64 16.94 -26.63
CA VAL A 479 30.48 16.60 -25.75
C VAL A 479 30.82 15.45 -24.81
N VAL A 480 31.56 14.46 -25.30
CA VAL A 480 32.04 13.31 -24.54
C VAL A 480 33.54 13.19 -24.80
N SER A 481 34.35 13.23 -23.74
CA SER A 481 35.80 13.07 -23.80
C SER A 481 36.26 11.94 -22.89
N GLU A 482 37.45 11.41 -23.16
CA GLU A 482 38.13 10.50 -22.24
C GLU A 482 38.46 11.26 -20.95
N ALA A 483 38.00 10.76 -19.80
CA ALA A 483 38.45 11.27 -18.50
C ALA A 483 39.96 11.01 -18.38
N GLY A 484 40.72 12.10 -18.26
CA GLY A 484 42.19 12.09 -18.19
C GLY A 484 42.74 11.33 -17.00
#